data_AF-A0A9P6TIL5-F1
#
_entry.id   AF-A0A9P6TIL5-F1
#
_cell.length_a   1.000
_cell.length_b   1.000
_cell.length_c   1.000
_cell.angle_alpha   90.00
_cell.angle_beta   90.00
_cell.angle_gamma   90.00
#
_symmetry.space_group_name_H-M   'P 1'
#
loop_
_entity.id
_entity.type
_entity.pdbx_description
1 polymer ?
#
loop_
_entity_poly.entity_id
_entity_poly.type
_entity_poly.pdbx_seq_one_letter_code
_entity_poly.pdbx_strand_id
1 'polypeptide(L)' 'MTSLLSAASDDYASCLLVIDLKVVKFSYADAGQMHLYLNYAREHWMKPGENPPVGLILCAEKGAAEVHYQVDDDS' A
#
# COMPACT_ATOMS: atom_id res chain seq x y z
N MET A 1 -10.17 -1.75 -37.87
CA MET A 1 -10.82 -2.65 -36.90
C MET A 1 -10.06 -3.97 -36.85
N THR A 2 -8.81 -3.94 -36.37
CA THR A 2 -7.99 -5.15 -36.21
C THR A 2 -7.95 -5.46 -34.73
N SER A 3 -8.75 -6.46 -34.36
CA SER A 3 -8.77 -7.26 -33.12
C SER A 3 -7.77 -6.84 -32.02
N LEU A 4 -8.20 -6.38 -30.84
CA LEU A 4 -8.75 -7.22 -29.75
C LEU A 4 -7.98 -8.54 -29.51
N LEU A 5 -6.67 -8.54 -29.74
CA LEU A 5 -5.74 -9.52 -29.18
C LEU A 5 -4.83 -8.82 -28.15
N SER A 6 -5.38 -8.61 -26.97
CA SER A 6 -4.64 -8.61 -25.72
C SER A 6 -5.38 -9.56 -24.79
N ALA A 7 -5.33 -10.84 -25.15
CA ALA A 7 -5.84 -11.93 -24.35
C ALA A 7 -4.89 -12.20 -23.19
N ALA A 8 -5.40 -11.97 -21.97
CA ALA A 8 -5.01 -12.42 -20.63
C ALA A 8 -5.48 -11.29 -19.69
N SER A 9 -6.64 -11.33 -19.03
CA SER A 9 -6.96 -12.24 -17.92
C SER A 9 -5.73 -12.54 -17.05
N ASP A 10 -4.98 -11.49 -16.71
CA ASP A 10 -4.30 -11.45 -15.42
C ASP A 10 -5.23 -10.70 -14.47
N ASP A 11 -6.21 -11.41 -13.89
CA ASP A 11 -7.16 -10.87 -12.88
C ASP A 11 -6.47 -10.47 -11.55
N TYR A 12 -5.14 -10.45 -11.51
CA TYR A 12 -4.35 -9.97 -10.38
C TYR A 12 -3.67 -8.64 -10.73
N ALA A 13 -4.34 -7.54 -10.41
CA ALA A 13 -3.70 -6.24 -10.39
C ALA A 13 -2.62 -6.20 -9.27
N SER A 14 -1.36 -6.01 -9.66
CA SER A 14 -0.23 -5.90 -8.72
C SER A 14 -0.30 -4.60 -7.92
N CYS A 15 0.14 -4.64 -6.66
CA CYS A 15 0.32 -3.44 -5.83
C CYS A 15 1.77 -3.33 -5.34
N LEU A 16 2.22 -2.10 -5.09
CA LEU A 16 3.50 -1.84 -4.45
C LEU A 16 3.37 -1.97 -2.93
N LEU A 17 4.24 -2.77 -2.30
CA LEU A 17 4.27 -2.93 -0.85
C LEU A 17 5.44 -2.13 -0.25
N VAL A 18 5.13 -1.14 0.59
CA VAL A 18 6.11 -0.38 1.36
C VAL A 18 6.23 -0.99 2.75
N ILE A 19 7.44 -1.47 3.11
CA ILE A 19 7.69 -2.13 4.39
C ILE A 19 8.61 -1.25 5.26
N ASP A 20 8.16 -0.95 6.48
CA ASP A 20 8.95 -0.26 7.50
C ASP A 20 9.21 -1.21 8.69
N LEU A 21 10.47 -1.41 9.05
CA LEU A 21 10.89 -2.32 10.11
C LEU A 21 11.29 -1.51 11.35
N LYS A 22 10.61 -1.73 12.47
CA LYS A 22 10.89 -1.08 13.76
C LYS A 22 11.36 -2.10 14.79
N VAL A 23 12.46 -1.80 15.47
CA VAL A 23 12.93 -2.55 16.64
C VAL A 23 12.22 -2.15 17.94
N VAL A 24 11.30 -1.18 17.85
CA VAL A 24 10.52 -0.61 18.97
C VAL A 24 9.02 -0.88 18.77
N LYS A 25 8.20 -0.59 19.78
CA LYS A 25 6.74 -0.61 19.66
C LYS A 25 6.25 0.42 18.64
N PHE A 26 5.15 0.08 17.96
CA PHE A 26 4.43 1.00 17.08
C PHE A 26 3.93 2.25 17.82
N SER A 27 4.02 3.41 17.17
CA SER A 27 3.48 4.69 17.60
C SER A 27 2.65 5.35 16.50
N TYR A 28 1.75 6.29 16.85
CA TYR A 28 0.98 7.04 15.85
C TYR A 28 1.86 7.85 14.87
N ALA A 29 3.07 8.23 15.27
CA ALA A 29 4.03 8.89 14.39
C ALA A 29 4.47 7.98 13.23
N ASP A 30 4.51 6.67 13.44
CA ASP A 30 4.89 5.69 12.41
C ASP A 30 3.80 5.57 11.33
N ALA A 31 2.52 5.68 11.71
CA ALA A 31 1.44 5.77 10.71
C ALA A 31 1.54 7.05 9.87
N GLY A 32 1.87 8.19 10.49
CA GLY A 32 2.12 9.44 9.77
C GLY A 32 3.28 9.33 8.78
N GLN A 33 4.38 8.66 9.18
CA GLN A 33 5.50 8.35 8.30
C GLN A 33 5.07 7.46 7.13
N MET A 34 4.31 6.39 7.41
CA MET A 34 3.82 5.50 6.35
C MET A 34 2.88 6.23 5.38
N HIS A 35 2.01 7.12 5.85
CA HIS A 35 1.15 7.92 4.97
C HIS A 35 1.98 8.77 4.00
N LEU A 36 3.05 9.40 4.47
CA LEU A 36 3.98 10.14 3.61
C LEU A 36 4.63 9.20 2.56
N TYR A 37 5.07 8.01 2.96
CA TYR A 37 5.68 7.05 2.04
C TYR A 37 4.70 6.58 0.96
N LEU A 38 3.45 6.29 1.34
CA LEU A 38 2.41 5.86 0.38
C LEU A 38 2.05 6.96 -0.60
N ASN A 39 1.94 8.22 -0.16
CA ASN A 39 1.69 9.34 -1.06
C ASN A 39 2.84 9.53 -2.05
N TYR A 40 4.08 9.50 -1.57
CA TYR A 40 5.24 9.61 -2.44
C TYR A 40 5.31 8.47 -3.48
N ALA A 41 5.05 7.24 -3.04
CA ALA A 41 5.00 6.07 -3.89
C ALA A 41 3.89 6.14 -4.95
N ARG A 42 2.71 6.66 -4.56
CA ARG A 42 1.58 6.89 -5.48
C ARG A 42 1.94 7.87 -6.59
N GLU A 43 2.62 8.97 -6.24
CA GLU A 43 2.96 10.03 -7.19
C GLU A 43 4.13 9.67 -8.12
N HIS A 44 5.08 8.85 -7.64
CA HIS A 44 6.38 8.71 -8.33
C HIS A 44 6.71 7.28 -8.76
N TRP A 45 6.15 6.24 -8.14
CA TRP A 45 6.60 4.86 -8.30
C TRP A 45 5.54 3.91 -8.89
N MET A 46 4.27 4.28 -8.86
CA MET A 46 3.19 3.48 -9.46
C MET A 46 3.30 3.41 -10.98
N LYS A 47 2.98 2.24 -11.53
CA LYS A 47 2.81 2.03 -12.97
C LYS A 47 1.33 2.07 -13.37
N PRO A 48 1.02 2.38 -14.63
CA PRO A 48 -0.34 2.32 -15.14
C PRO A 48 -0.95 0.92 -14.93
N GLY A 49 -2.12 0.86 -14.30
CA GLY A 49 -2.85 -0.38 -14.03
C GLY A 49 -2.48 -1.08 -12.72
N GLU A 50 -1.55 -0.55 -11.92
CA GLU A 50 -1.30 -1.04 -10.56
C GLU A 50 -2.33 -0.52 -9.57
N ASN A 51 -2.62 -1.31 -8.54
CA ASN A 51 -3.43 -0.89 -7.39
C ASN A 51 -2.65 0.14 -6.54
N PRO A 52 -3.35 0.97 -5.73
CA PRO A 52 -2.70 1.86 -4.78
C PRO A 52 -1.67 1.13 -3.89
N PRO A 53 -0.56 1.79 -3.51
CA PRO A 53 0.46 1.15 -2.68
C PRO A 53 -0.10 0.81 -1.31
N VAL A 54 0.39 -0.28 -0.73
CA VAL A 54 0.01 -0.77 0.60
C VAL A 54 1.20 -0.60 1.54
N GLY A 55 0.93 -0.11 2.75
CA GLY A 55 1.93 0.09 3.80
C GLY A 55 1.88 -1.02 4.84
N LEU A 56 3.04 -1.58 5.18
CA LEU A 56 3.20 -2.57 6.25
C LEU A 56 4.28 -2.12 7.22
N ILE A 57 3.91 -1.95 8.48
CA ILE A 57 4.86 -1.64 9.56
C ILE A 57 5.04 -2.92 10.39
N LEU A 58 6.27 -3.42 10.47
CA LEU A 58 6.63 -4.59 11.27
C LEU A 58 7.42 -4.15 12.49
N CYS A 59 6.86 -4.38 13.68
CA CYS A 59 7.48 -4.03 14.95
C CYS A 59 7.97 -5.27 15.70
N ALA A 60 9.14 -5.20 16.32
CA ALA A 60 9.71 -6.28 17.14
C ALA A 60 8.87 -6.56 18.41
N GLU A 61 8.14 -5.56 18.89
CA GLU A 61 7.25 -5.67 20.04
C GLU A 61 5.79 -5.56 19.60
N LYS A 62 4.93 -6.39 20.20
CA LYS A 62 3.48 -6.32 20.00
C LYS A 62 2.97 -4.97 20.50
N GLY A 63 2.61 -4.08 19.57
CA GLY A 63 1.92 -2.83 19.88
C GLY A 63 0.46 -3.08 20.22
N ALA A 64 -0.19 -2.11 20.86
CA ALA A 64 -1.65 -2.06 21.01
C ALA A 64 -2.36 -1.68 19.70
N ALA A 65 -1.78 -2.07 18.55
CA ALA A 65 -2.35 -1.78 17.24
C ALA A 65 -3.59 -2.66 17.04
N GLU A 66 -4.73 -2.12 17.47
CA GLU A 66 -6.03 -2.46 16.92
C GLU A 66 -5.93 -2.44 15.39
N VAL A 67 -6.52 -3.44 14.75
CA VAL A 67 -6.68 -3.44 13.28
C VAL A 67 -7.66 -2.32 12.95
N HIS A 68 -7.13 -1.14 12.65
CA HIS A 68 -7.92 -0.04 12.09
C HIS A 68 -7.99 -0.21 10.58
N TYR A 69 -9.11 -0.73 10.09
CA TYR A 69 -9.44 -0.70 8.67
C TYR A 69 -9.98 0.70 8.35
N GLN A 70 -9.22 1.50 7.62
CA GLN A 70 -9.77 2.69 6.97
C GLN A 70 -10.18 2.29 5.56
N VAL A 71 -11.49 2.20 5.32
CA VAL A 71 -12.04 2.28 3.97
C VAL A 71 -12.02 3.77 3.65
N ASP A 72 -11.22 4.20 2.69
CA ASP A 72 -11.49 5.46 2.03
C ASP A 72 -12.67 5.20 1.08
N ASP A 73 -13.89 5.55 1.52
CA ASP A 73 -15.07 5.61 0.64
C ASP A 73 -14.89 6.82 -0.30
N ASP A 74 -14.34 6.57 -1.50
CA ASP A 74 -14.34 7.53 -2.60
C ASP A 74 -15.80 7.87 -2.98
N SER A 75 -16.22 9.10 -2.67
CA SER A 75 -17.47 9.73 -3.16
C SER A 75 -17.19 10.62 -4.36
#